data_AF-A0A926KVU7-F1
#
_entry.id   AF-A0A926KVU7-F1
#
_cell.length_a   1.000
_cell.length_b   1.000
_cell.length_c   1.000
_cell.angle_alpha   90.00
_cell.angle_beta   90.00
_cell.angle_gamma   90.00
#
_symmetry.space_group_name_H-M   'P 1'
#
loop_
_entity.id
_entity.type
_entity.pdbx_description
1 polymer ?
#
loop_
_entity_poly.entity_id
_entity_poly.type
_entity_poly.pdbx_seq_one_letter_code
_entity_poly.pdbx_strand_id
1 'polypeptide(L)'
;MPIHPYGLLKCKILDRRLGTNENAHYQVHASANNEHFRIAINVKSQLSPSELLYCTIENFQHVTTAELPAMPFGFSPLTSKPDGQALDYIRSNLFDRRNMLPLAFNIPGRDNDLNEKLDFYIRRAMETDDAVLYAFGERWGPEHGRPDKIFGFKPGNGIHDIHMNQGNSGTFTKDDGVYQDGGLLIHFPSEDKWVAVFLAFQSQSWHTDDTTGHTIPDPTEEPVPDTGSPPAQVDGSIRIAGVVVQTEDGSSETVTLLNASDRAIDLTGWAIANKAKQKHKIHGIIEPGEFMTIPIAGPAFFRDKGDIITLFDRKGLKVAGASYTKNQVNPGWTILF
;
A
#
# COMPACT_ATOMS: atom_id res chain seq x y z
N MET A 1 -19.89 4.67 6.24
CA MET A 1 -19.17 5.93 5.97
C MET A 1 -17.70 5.54 5.92
N PRO A 2 -16.85 6.28 5.19
CA PRO A 2 -15.41 6.04 5.21
C PRO A 2 -14.91 5.91 6.65
N ILE A 3 -13.91 5.08 6.86
CA ILE A 3 -13.46 4.69 8.20
C ILE A 3 -12.99 5.91 9.01
N HIS A 4 -13.39 5.99 10.27
CA HIS A 4 -13.11 7.15 11.11
C HIS A 4 -13.16 6.83 12.61
N PRO A 5 -12.12 7.20 13.39
CA PRO A 5 -10.93 7.97 12.98
C PRO A 5 -9.84 7.11 12.32
N TYR A 6 -9.48 7.46 11.07
CA TYR A 6 -8.34 6.89 10.36
C TYR A 6 -7.01 7.50 10.82
N GLY A 7 -5.97 6.67 10.90
CA GLY A 7 -4.63 7.16 11.21
C GLY A 7 -3.57 6.08 11.29
N LEU A 8 -2.47 6.43 11.94
CA LEU A 8 -1.30 5.59 12.13
C LEU A 8 -1.01 5.41 13.62
N LEU A 9 -0.83 4.16 14.05
CA LEU A 9 -0.26 3.81 15.35
C LEU A 9 1.22 3.44 15.19
N LYS A 10 2.11 4.27 15.75
CA LYS A 10 3.54 3.96 15.88
C LYS A 10 3.82 3.40 17.28
N CYS A 11 4.35 2.19 17.39
CA CYS A 11 4.41 1.46 18.66
C CYS A 11 5.54 0.42 18.73
N LYS A 12 5.76 -0.10 19.95
CA LYS A 12 6.56 -1.29 20.24
C LYS A 12 5.65 -2.47 20.52
N ILE A 13 6.04 -3.66 20.11
CA ILE A 13 5.27 -4.90 20.31
C ILE A 13 5.61 -5.50 21.67
N LEU A 14 4.61 -5.97 22.39
CA LEU A 14 4.75 -6.61 23.71
C LEU A 14 4.36 -8.09 23.70
N ASP A 15 3.27 -8.43 23.00
CA ASP A 15 2.73 -9.80 22.95
C ASP A 15 1.92 -10.00 21.67
N ARG A 16 1.57 -11.25 21.36
CA ARG A 16 0.78 -11.63 20.18
C ARG A 16 -0.12 -12.82 20.47
N ARG A 17 -1.22 -12.91 19.72
CA ARG A 17 -2.08 -14.10 19.66
C ARG A 17 -2.52 -14.37 18.23
N LEU A 18 -2.40 -15.63 17.82
CA LEU A 18 -2.84 -16.09 16.51
C LEU A 18 -4.35 -15.92 16.35
N GLY A 19 -4.80 -15.70 15.12
CA GLY A 19 -6.22 -15.76 14.77
C GLY A 19 -6.76 -17.18 14.82
N THR A 20 -8.04 -17.32 15.13
CA THR A 20 -8.75 -18.61 15.18
C THR A 20 -10.01 -18.58 14.32
N ASN A 21 -10.73 -19.70 14.23
CA ASN A 21 -12.02 -19.72 13.53
C ASN A 21 -13.07 -18.83 14.20
N GLU A 22 -12.99 -18.69 15.53
CA GLU A 22 -13.89 -17.90 16.36
C GLU A 22 -13.47 -16.43 16.41
N ASN A 23 -12.19 -16.14 16.16
CA ASN A 23 -11.65 -14.79 16.09
C ASN A 23 -10.79 -14.62 14.83
N ALA A 24 -11.42 -14.05 13.79
CA ALA A 24 -10.86 -13.84 12.45
C ALA A 24 -9.70 -12.82 12.38
N HIS A 25 -9.07 -12.48 13.50
CA HIS A 25 -7.98 -11.52 13.55
C HIS A 25 -6.78 -12.07 14.31
N TYR A 26 -5.59 -11.90 13.72
CA TYR A 26 -4.33 -11.96 14.42
C TYR A 26 -4.21 -10.71 15.32
N GLN A 27 -3.83 -10.91 16.58
CA GLN A 27 -3.85 -9.87 17.59
C GLN A 27 -2.43 -9.53 18.03
N VAL A 28 -2.09 -8.25 18.05
CA VAL A 28 -0.83 -7.76 18.63
C VAL A 28 -1.15 -6.87 19.82
N HIS A 29 -0.51 -7.13 20.95
CA HIS A 29 -0.45 -6.21 22.07
C HIS A 29 0.74 -5.29 21.86
N ALA A 30 0.47 -4.00 21.79
CA ALA A 30 1.48 -2.99 21.57
C ALA A 30 1.46 -1.93 22.69
N SER A 31 2.58 -1.21 22.80
CA SER A 31 2.70 -0.05 23.67
C SER A 31 3.31 1.16 22.97
N ALA A 32 2.87 2.34 23.39
CA ALA A 32 3.44 3.61 23.00
C ALA A 32 3.23 4.61 24.15
N ASN A 33 4.30 5.25 24.63
CA ASN A 33 4.24 6.24 25.72
C ASN A 33 3.48 5.75 26.97
N ASN A 34 3.69 4.50 27.39
CA ASN A 34 2.98 3.82 28.50
C ASN A 34 1.47 3.60 28.28
N GLU A 35 0.93 3.91 27.10
CA GLU A 35 -0.39 3.48 26.69
C GLU A 35 -0.31 2.12 25.99
N HIS A 36 -1.32 1.29 26.21
CA HIS A 36 -1.45 -0.01 25.57
C HIS A 36 -2.50 0.03 24.47
N PHE A 37 -2.23 -0.72 23.41
CA PHE A 37 -3.08 -0.83 22.24
C PHE A 37 -3.19 -2.29 21.82
N ARG A 38 -4.34 -2.67 21.29
CA ARG A 38 -4.52 -3.91 20.54
C ARG A 38 -4.56 -3.58 19.06
N ILE A 39 -3.77 -4.27 18.27
CA ILE A 39 -3.79 -4.17 16.81
C ILE A 39 -4.49 -5.44 16.32
N ALA A 40 -5.66 -5.28 15.71
CA ALA A 40 -6.49 -6.37 15.23
C ALA A 40 -6.35 -6.49 13.71
N ILE A 41 -5.57 -7.47 13.25
CA ILE A 41 -5.20 -7.65 11.84
C ILE A 41 -6.09 -8.73 11.26
N ASN A 42 -6.85 -8.44 10.22
CA ASN A 42 -7.74 -9.41 9.57
C ASN A 42 -6.93 -10.57 9.00
N VAL A 43 -7.28 -11.80 9.39
CA VAL A 43 -6.72 -13.01 8.78
C VAL A 43 -7.76 -13.86 8.07
N LYS A 44 -9.04 -13.57 8.26
CA LYS A 44 -10.15 -14.31 7.65
C LYS A 44 -11.32 -13.39 7.33
N SER A 45 -11.91 -13.54 6.15
CA SER A 45 -13.16 -12.88 5.78
C SER A 45 -14.37 -13.58 6.39
N GLN A 46 -15.39 -12.81 6.73
CA GLN A 46 -16.70 -13.33 7.15
C GLN A 46 -17.56 -13.77 5.94
N LEU A 47 -17.18 -13.35 4.73
CA LEU A 47 -17.80 -13.74 3.47
C LEU A 47 -16.94 -14.78 2.75
N SER A 48 -17.54 -15.49 1.79
CA SER A 48 -16.79 -16.34 0.85
C SER A 48 -16.32 -15.52 -0.37
N PRO A 49 -15.09 -15.75 -0.88
CA PRO A 49 -14.06 -16.63 -0.33
C PRO A 49 -13.47 -16.05 0.98
N SER A 50 -13.12 -16.95 1.91
CA SER A 50 -12.73 -16.55 3.27
C SER A 50 -11.28 -16.10 3.37
N GLU A 51 -10.47 -16.47 2.38
CA GLU A 51 -9.06 -16.13 2.26
C GLU A 51 -8.90 -14.66 1.89
N LEU A 52 -7.89 -14.02 2.49
CA LEU A 52 -7.47 -12.68 2.10
C LEU A 52 -6.36 -12.78 1.06
N LEU A 53 -6.28 -11.74 0.24
CA LEU A 53 -5.09 -11.43 -0.52
C LEU A 53 -4.02 -10.88 0.41
N TYR A 54 -2.81 -11.40 0.27
CA TYR A 54 -1.66 -11.05 1.10
C TYR A 54 -0.47 -10.69 0.21
N CYS A 55 0.17 -9.57 0.51
CA CYS A 55 1.46 -9.20 -0.06
C CYS A 55 2.40 -8.79 1.06
N THR A 56 3.60 -9.35 1.04
CA THR A 56 4.70 -8.86 1.87
C THR A 56 5.90 -8.51 1.03
N ILE A 57 6.45 -7.34 1.33
CA ILE A 57 7.63 -6.80 0.66
C ILE A 57 8.71 -6.67 1.71
N GLU A 58 9.65 -7.60 1.66
CA GLU A 58 10.91 -7.48 2.37
C GLU A 58 11.76 -6.41 1.68
N ASN A 59 12.37 -5.51 2.47
CA ASN A 59 13.06 -4.32 1.96
C ASN A 59 12.12 -3.35 1.21
N PHE A 60 10.99 -3.02 1.83
CA PHE A 60 10.01 -2.08 1.28
C PHE A 60 10.60 -0.68 1.11
N GLN A 61 10.81 -0.27 -0.14
CA GLN A 61 11.25 1.08 -0.50
C GLN A 61 10.09 1.85 -1.12
N HIS A 62 9.61 2.88 -0.42
CA HIS A 62 8.52 3.73 -0.87
C HIS A 62 8.61 5.11 -0.24
N VAL A 63 8.23 6.17 -0.96
CA VAL A 63 8.26 7.56 -0.44
C VAL A 63 7.47 7.72 0.86
N THR A 64 6.48 6.87 1.12
CA THR A 64 5.65 6.88 2.33
C THR A 64 6.45 6.64 3.61
N THR A 65 7.57 5.91 3.56
CA THR A 65 8.36 5.61 4.78
C THR A 65 9.19 6.80 5.26
N ALA A 66 9.41 7.81 4.42
CA ALA A 66 10.38 8.89 4.69
C ALA A 66 10.06 9.70 5.97
N GLU A 67 8.78 9.94 6.25
CA GLU A 67 8.34 10.82 7.34
C GLU A 67 7.90 10.04 8.60
N LEU A 68 7.69 8.72 8.50
CA LEU A 68 7.19 7.89 9.60
C LEU A 68 8.14 7.83 10.82
N PRO A 69 9.47 7.77 10.65
CA PRO A 69 10.40 7.82 11.79
C PRO A 69 10.23 9.06 12.66
N ALA A 70 9.90 10.21 12.07
CA ALA A 70 9.74 11.47 12.80
C ALA A 70 8.39 11.60 13.52
N MET A 71 7.39 10.77 13.19
CA MET A 71 6.10 10.80 13.86
C MET A 71 6.20 10.36 15.33
N PRO A 72 5.36 10.90 16.23
CA PRO A 72 5.37 10.51 17.64
C PRO A 72 4.92 9.05 17.80
N PHE A 73 5.43 8.38 18.83
CA PHE A 73 4.85 7.12 19.29
C PHE A 73 3.41 7.37 19.76
N GLY A 74 2.51 6.43 19.46
CA GLY A 74 1.08 6.52 19.74
C GLY A 74 0.27 6.65 18.45
N PHE A 75 -1.03 6.91 18.60
CA PHE A 75 -1.91 7.10 17.46
C PHE A 75 -1.87 8.55 16.96
N SER A 76 -1.58 8.71 15.67
CA SER A 76 -1.62 9.99 14.95
C SER A 76 -2.77 9.95 13.93
N PRO A 77 -3.81 10.78 14.09
CA PRO A 77 -4.85 10.92 13.05
C PRO A 77 -4.23 11.39 11.74
N LEU A 78 -4.66 10.79 10.63
CA LEU A 78 -4.19 11.16 9.29
C LEU A 78 -5.34 11.73 8.48
N THR A 79 -5.04 12.74 7.65
CA THR A 79 -6.00 13.26 6.68
C THR A 79 -5.97 12.40 5.42
N SER A 80 -7.12 11.89 5.01
CA SER A 80 -7.30 11.15 3.76
C SER A 80 -7.22 12.08 2.55
N LYS A 81 -6.00 12.35 2.08
CA LYS A 81 -5.73 13.22 0.95
C LYS A 81 -4.48 12.77 0.18
N PRO A 82 -4.38 13.11 -1.12
CA PRO A 82 -3.12 12.98 -1.84
C PRO A 82 -2.01 13.78 -1.14
N ASP A 83 -0.79 13.33 -1.35
CA ASP A 83 0.41 13.92 -0.76
C ASP A 83 0.43 13.98 0.79
N GLY A 84 -0.39 13.16 1.45
CA GLY A 84 -0.30 12.89 2.89
C GLY A 84 0.53 11.64 3.20
N GLN A 85 0.38 11.18 4.45
CA GLN A 85 0.94 9.93 4.97
C GLN A 85 -0.08 8.78 4.98
N ALA A 86 -1.32 9.06 4.60
CA ALA A 86 -2.38 8.08 4.47
C ALA A 86 -2.06 7.07 3.36
N LEU A 87 -2.35 5.78 3.60
CA LEU A 87 -2.14 4.74 2.60
C LEU A 87 -3.27 4.69 1.59
N ASP A 88 -2.91 4.44 0.34
CA ASP A 88 -3.84 4.09 -0.73
C ASP A 88 -3.12 3.14 -1.69
N TYR A 89 -3.57 1.89 -1.78
CA TYR A 89 -2.92 0.83 -2.53
C TYR A 89 -2.85 1.17 -4.02
N ILE A 90 -3.94 1.75 -4.55
CA ILE A 90 -4.07 2.09 -5.96
C ILE A 90 -3.40 3.43 -6.25
N ARG A 91 -3.78 4.49 -5.52
CA ARG A 91 -3.40 5.88 -5.85
C ARG A 91 -2.00 6.24 -5.39
N SER A 92 -1.44 5.50 -4.45
CA SER A 92 -0.07 5.71 -3.97
C SER A 92 0.94 4.75 -4.59
N ASN A 93 0.53 3.81 -5.46
CA ASN A 93 1.45 2.82 -6.06
C ASN A 93 2.28 2.05 -5.02
N LEU A 94 1.66 1.64 -3.91
CA LEU A 94 2.38 0.98 -2.83
C LEU A 94 3.04 -0.32 -3.29
N PHE A 95 2.39 -1.05 -4.20
CA PHE A 95 2.89 -2.29 -4.76
C PHE A 95 2.11 -2.66 -6.03
N ASP A 96 2.58 -3.70 -6.73
CA ASP A 96 1.86 -4.33 -7.83
C ASP A 96 0.84 -5.34 -7.30
N ARG A 97 -0.45 -5.16 -7.62
CA ARG A 97 -1.54 -6.06 -7.19
C ARG A 97 -1.23 -7.53 -7.46
N ARG A 98 -0.51 -7.83 -8.55
CA ARG A 98 -0.16 -9.20 -8.96
C ARG A 98 0.74 -9.91 -7.95
N ASN A 99 1.37 -9.16 -7.04
CA ASN A 99 2.14 -9.68 -5.92
C ASN A 99 1.26 -10.06 -4.71
N MET A 100 -0.04 -9.76 -4.74
CA MET A 100 -0.95 -10.24 -3.71
C MET A 100 -1.47 -11.63 -4.04
N LEU A 101 -1.14 -12.60 -3.18
CA LEU A 101 -1.57 -13.98 -3.33
C LEU A 101 -2.67 -14.30 -2.32
N PRO A 102 -3.70 -15.08 -2.71
CA PRO A 102 -4.68 -15.58 -1.78
C PRO A 102 -4.00 -16.55 -0.82
N LEU A 103 -4.23 -16.36 0.48
CA LEU A 103 -3.64 -17.21 1.49
C LEU A 103 -4.71 -17.66 2.47
N ALA A 104 -4.74 -18.98 2.73
CA ALA A 104 -5.58 -19.54 3.78
C ALA A 104 -5.19 -18.94 5.13
N PHE A 105 -6.15 -18.79 6.03
CA PHE A 105 -5.87 -18.13 7.32
C PHE A 105 -5.08 -19.04 8.29
N ASN A 106 -5.28 -20.36 8.22
CA ASN A 106 -4.63 -21.37 9.06
C ASN A 106 -4.80 -22.77 8.43
N ILE A 107 -3.71 -23.41 7.99
CA ILE A 107 -3.73 -24.78 7.45
C ILE A 107 -2.50 -25.56 7.92
N PRO A 108 -2.56 -26.91 7.99
CA PRO A 108 -1.39 -27.70 8.30
C PRO A 108 -0.27 -27.49 7.26
N GLY A 109 0.96 -27.33 7.74
CA GLY A 109 2.12 -27.11 6.89
C GLY A 109 3.08 -26.17 7.59
N ARG A 110 4.07 -25.68 6.86
CA ARG A 110 4.93 -24.58 7.32
C ARG A 110 4.90 -23.52 6.25
N ASP A 111 4.80 -22.27 6.69
CA ASP A 111 4.90 -21.09 5.86
C ASP A 111 3.84 -21.03 4.75
N ASN A 112 2.65 -21.59 5.01
CA ASN A 112 1.59 -21.74 4.01
C ASN A 112 0.26 -21.09 4.43
N ASP A 113 0.23 -20.35 5.53
CA ASP A 113 -0.94 -19.60 5.97
C ASP A 113 -0.62 -18.20 6.50
N LEU A 114 -1.67 -17.38 6.59
CA LEU A 114 -1.55 -15.97 6.96
C LEU A 114 -1.17 -15.75 8.43
N ASN A 115 -1.59 -16.65 9.33
CA ASN A 115 -1.17 -16.59 10.73
C ASN A 115 0.34 -16.77 10.84
N GLU A 116 0.90 -17.79 10.21
CA GLU A 116 2.34 -18.09 10.24
C GLU A 116 3.17 -16.97 9.62
N LYS A 117 2.71 -16.42 8.48
CA LYS A 117 3.37 -15.30 7.82
C LYS A 117 3.43 -14.06 8.70
N LEU A 118 2.30 -13.67 9.32
CA LEU A 118 2.27 -12.57 10.27
C LEU A 118 3.11 -12.88 11.51
N ASP A 119 3.03 -14.11 12.03
CA ASP A 119 3.76 -14.55 13.21
C ASP A 119 5.26 -14.40 13.04
N PHE A 120 5.78 -14.79 11.88
CA PHE A 120 7.19 -14.69 11.56
C PHE A 120 7.72 -13.25 11.72
N TYR A 121 7.08 -12.27 11.06
CA TYR A 121 7.55 -10.88 11.10
C TYR A 121 7.29 -10.22 12.46
N ILE A 122 6.16 -10.51 13.11
CA ILE A 122 5.84 -9.96 14.43
C ILE A 122 6.80 -10.50 15.49
N ARG A 123 7.13 -11.80 15.47
CA ARG A 123 8.13 -12.37 16.38
C ARG A 123 9.51 -11.77 16.16
N ARG A 124 9.96 -11.65 14.91
CA ARG A 124 11.23 -11.00 14.60
C ARG A 124 11.28 -9.59 15.19
N ALA A 125 10.19 -8.82 15.04
CA ALA A 125 10.10 -7.48 15.61
C ALA A 125 10.08 -7.48 17.15
N MET A 126 9.45 -8.48 17.80
CA MET A 126 9.50 -8.64 19.26
C MET A 126 10.89 -9.01 19.77
N GLU A 127 11.65 -9.79 19.00
CA GLU A 127 13.00 -10.27 19.33
C GLU A 127 14.09 -9.23 18.98
N THR A 128 13.71 -8.06 18.41
CA THR A 128 14.64 -7.00 18.00
C THR A 128 14.37 -5.70 18.79
N ASP A 129 15.31 -5.31 19.65
CA ASP A 129 15.15 -4.20 20.61
C ASP A 129 14.70 -2.87 19.97
N ASP A 130 15.26 -2.52 18.82
CA ASP A 130 15.01 -1.24 18.16
C ASP A 130 13.89 -1.27 17.11
N ALA A 131 13.29 -2.44 16.83
CA ALA A 131 12.21 -2.57 15.85
C ALA A 131 10.97 -1.74 16.21
N VAL A 132 10.35 -1.08 15.23
CA VAL A 132 9.17 -0.23 15.40
C VAL A 132 8.06 -0.68 14.47
N LEU A 133 6.86 -0.88 15.02
CA LEU A 133 5.66 -1.21 14.27
C LEU A 133 4.84 0.04 13.98
N TYR A 134 4.37 0.14 12.74
CA TYR A 134 3.50 1.17 12.21
C TYR A 134 2.25 0.50 11.65
N ALA A 135 1.11 0.66 12.34
CA ALA A 135 -0.17 0.12 11.89
C ALA A 135 -1.09 1.23 11.39
N PHE A 136 -1.62 1.08 10.18
CA PHE A 136 -2.58 2.00 9.57
C PHE A 136 -3.97 1.37 9.58
N GLY A 137 -4.98 2.18 9.87
CA GLY A 137 -6.37 1.72 9.97
C GLY A 137 -7.22 2.66 10.84
N GLU A 138 -8.37 2.15 11.27
CA GLU A 138 -9.31 2.88 12.14
C GLU A 138 -9.02 2.61 13.62
N ARG A 139 -8.95 3.68 14.42
CA ARG A 139 -8.78 3.56 15.87
C ARG A 139 -10.13 3.39 16.57
N TRP A 140 -10.18 2.49 17.54
CA TRP A 140 -11.23 2.47 18.56
C TRP A 140 -10.67 2.82 19.95
N GLY A 141 -11.55 3.28 20.83
CA GLY A 141 -11.20 3.68 22.19
C GLY A 141 -10.44 5.01 22.26
N PRO A 142 -9.93 5.37 23.46
CA PRO A 142 -9.91 4.58 24.68
C PRO A 142 -11.32 4.36 25.27
N GLU A 143 -11.64 3.12 25.60
CA GLU A 143 -12.89 2.71 26.25
C GLU A 143 -12.74 2.79 27.78
N HIS A 144 -12.92 3.98 28.33
CA HIS A 144 -12.79 4.20 29.77
C HIS A 144 -13.69 3.24 30.58
N GLY A 145 -13.11 2.66 31.63
CA GLY A 145 -13.83 1.71 32.49
C GLY A 145 -13.84 0.27 31.98
N ARG A 146 -13.57 0.02 30.69
CA ARG A 146 -13.59 -1.32 30.08
C ARG A 146 -12.18 -1.83 29.80
N PRO A 147 -11.83 -3.07 30.19
CA PRO A 147 -10.58 -3.68 29.77
C PRO A 147 -10.65 -4.17 28.31
N ASP A 148 -9.52 -4.24 27.64
CA ASP A 148 -9.40 -4.93 26.36
C ASP A 148 -9.78 -6.42 26.50
N LYS A 149 -10.61 -6.91 25.59
CA LYS A 149 -11.16 -8.27 25.67
C LYS A 149 -10.16 -9.39 25.38
N ILE A 150 -9.01 -9.08 24.76
CA ILE A 150 -7.99 -10.07 24.39
C ILE A 150 -6.88 -10.06 25.45
N PHE A 151 -6.24 -8.91 25.65
CA PHE A 151 -5.04 -8.78 26.48
C PHE A 151 -5.31 -8.22 27.88
N GLY A 152 -6.54 -7.76 28.18
CA GLY A 152 -6.95 -7.38 29.54
C GLY A 152 -6.42 -6.04 30.06
N PHE A 153 -5.62 -5.29 29.27
CA PHE A 153 -5.17 -3.95 29.66
C PHE A 153 -6.34 -2.95 29.69
N LYS A 154 -6.19 -1.86 30.46
CA LYS A 154 -7.24 -0.86 30.65
C LYS A 154 -6.67 0.57 30.49
N PRO A 155 -7.37 1.48 29.79
CA PRO A 155 -8.61 1.28 29.03
C PRO A 155 -8.39 0.40 27.78
N GLY A 156 -9.44 -0.28 27.32
CA GLY A 156 -9.43 -0.91 26.01
C GLY A 156 -9.20 0.13 24.92
N ASN A 157 -8.30 -0.13 23.98
CA ASN A 157 -7.83 0.84 23.00
C ASN A 157 -7.14 0.08 21.86
N GLY A 158 -7.20 0.58 20.63
CA GLY A 158 -6.53 -0.13 19.54
C GLY A 158 -6.86 0.35 18.14
N ILE A 159 -6.42 -0.43 17.14
CA ILE A 159 -6.59 -0.14 15.71
C ILE A 159 -6.97 -1.40 14.92
N HIS A 160 -7.96 -1.29 14.04
CA HIS A 160 -8.53 -2.34 13.16
C HIS A 160 -8.64 -1.84 11.71
N ASP A 161 -9.38 -2.56 10.85
CA ASP A 161 -9.52 -2.27 9.41
C ASP A 161 -8.15 -2.16 8.72
N ILE A 162 -7.27 -3.10 9.06
CA ILE A 162 -5.88 -3.17 8.58
C ILE A 162 -5.85 -3.97 7.28
N HIS A 163 -6.55 -3.47 6.27
CA HIS A 163 -6.61 -4.00 4.91
C HIS A 163 -7.01 -2.87 3.95
N MET A 164 -7.07 -3.14 2.65
CA MET A 164 -7.60 -2.21 1.66
C MET A 164 -9.03 -1.78 2.04
N ASN A 165 -9.31 -0.48 2.14
CA ASN A 165 -10.58 0.10 2.61
C ASN A 165 -11.30 0.84 1.47
N GLN A 166 -11.32 0.22 0.29
CA GLN A 166 -11.95 0.72 -0.93
C GLN A 166 -12.31 -0.44 -1.85
N GLY A 167 -13.16 -0.17 -2.86
CA GLY A 167 -13.60 -1.16 -3.83
C GLY A 167 -14.53 -2.23 -3.25
N ASN A 168 -15.18 -1.96 -2.11
CA ASN A 168 -16.09 -2.90 -1.49
C ASN A 168 -17.41 -3.02 -2.25
N SER A 169 -18.10 -4.15 -2.05
CA SER A 169 -19.42 -4.43 -2.61
C SER A 169 -20.49 -4.60 -1.52
N GLY A 170 -21.75 -4.49 -1.91
CA GLY A 170 -22.89 -4.73 -1.03
C GLY A 170 -22.96 -3.75 0.15
N THR A 171 -23.14 -4.27 1.36
CA THR A 171 -23.29 -3.45 2.58
C THR A 171 -22.00 -2.77 3.02
N PHE A 172 -20.85 -3.20 2.50
CA PHE A 172 -19.52 -2.69 2.86
C PHE A 172 -19.07 -1.52 1.98
N THR A 173 -19.74 -1.25 0.84
CA THR A 173 -19.46 -0.09 -0.02
C THR A 173 -19.51 1.24 0.75
N LYS A 174 -20.32 1.30 1.81
CA LYS A 174 -20.39 2.50 2.67
C LYS A 174 -19.06 2.82 3.36
N ASP A 175 -18.16 1.85 3.54
CA ASP A 175 -16.89 1.97 4.25
C ASP A 175 -15.74 2.36 3.29
N ASP A 176 -16.00 2.37 1.98
CA ASP A 176 -15.05 2.80 0.96
C ASP A 176 -14.64 4.26 1.14
N GLY A 177 -13.39 4.54 0.76
CA GLY A 177 -12.82 5.87 0.74
C GLY A 177 -11.42 5.85 0.15
N VAL A 178 -11.02 6.98 -0.41
CA VAL A 178 -9.65 7.17 -0.93
C VAL A 178 -8.70 7.54 0.21
N TYR A 179 -7.43 7.16 0.12
CA TYR A 179 -6.42 7.50 1.14
C TYR A 179 -6.83 7.13 2.57
N GLN A 180 -7.29 5.89 2.76
CA GLN A 180 -7.62 5.34 4.08
C GLN A 180 -7.37 3.84 4.16
N ASP A 181 -6.53 3.29 3.28
CA ASP A 181 -6.22 1.87 3.34
C ASP A 181 -5.42 1.55 4.61
N GLY A 182 -5.63 0.35 5.13
CA GLY A 182 -4.88 -0.20 6.24
C GLY A 182 -3.61 -0.91 5.78
N GLY A 183 -2.74 -1.21 6.73
CA GLY A 183 -1.50 -1.93 6.46
C GLY A 183 -0.56 -1.92 7.66
N LEU A 184 0.48 -2.76 7.60
CA LEU A 184 1.52 -2.82 8.62
C LEU A 184 2.87 -2.54 7.98
N LEU A 185 3.64 -1.63 8.58
CA LEU A 185 5.05 -1.46 8.28
C LEU A 185 5.86 -1.74 9.53
N ILE A 186 6.93 -2.52 9.39
CA ILE A 186 7.89 -2.79 10.45
C ILE A 186 9.21 -2.19 10.02
N HIS A 187 9.74 -1.29 10.83
CA HIS A 187 11.07 -0.71 10.62
C HIS A 187 12.06 -1.39 11.57
N PHE A 188 13.20 -1.82 11.03
CA PHE A 188 14.37 -2.28 11.77
C PHE A 188 15.47 -1.21 11.59
N PRO A 189 15.53 -0.18 12.45
CA PRO A 189 16.41 0.98 12.24
C PRO A 189 17.89 0.60 12.13
N SER A 190 18.36 -0.33 12.96
CA SER A 190 19.72 -0.85 12.97
C SER A 190 20.13 -1.53 11.65
N GLU A 191 19.17 -2.01 10.86
CA GLU A 191 19.39 -2.60 9.54
C GLU A 191 19.07 -1.64 8.38
N ASP A 192 18.50 -0.46 8.66
CA ASP A 192 17.86 0.42 7.66
C ASP A 192 16.88 -0.35 6.75
N LYS A 193 16.07 -1.24 7.35
CA LYS A 193 15.14 -2.10 6.61
C LYS A 193 13.71 -1.89 7.02
N TRP A 194 12.85 -1.87 6.01
CA TRP A 194 11.41 -1.89 6.14
C TRP A 194 10.84 -3.20 5.65
N VAL A 195 9.88 -3.74 6.38
CA VAL A 195 9.00 -4.81 5.92
C VAL A 195 7.59 -4.25 5.86
N ALA A 196 6.91 -4.43 4.74
CA ALA A 196 5.51 -4.04 4.58
C ALA A 196 4.62 -5.26 4.44
N VAL A 197 3.48 -5.25 5.11
CA VAL A 197 2.42 -6.25 4.98
C VAL A 197 1.12 -5.56 4.58
N PHE A 198 0.57 -5.98 3.45
CA PHE A 198 -0.66 -5.45 2.88
C PHE A 198 -1.69 -6.57 2.70
N LEU A 199 -2.95 -6.23 2.96
CA LEU A 199 -4.07 -7.16 2.99
C LEU A 199 -5.24 -6.60 2.18
N ALA A 200 -5.96 -7.45 1.46
CA ALA A 200 -7.19 -7.08 0.78
C ALA A 200 -8.14 -8.26 0.75
N PHE A 201 -9.45 -8.01 0.73
CA PHE A 201 -10.42 -9.07 0.47
C PHE A 201 -10.46 -9.36 -1.03
N GLN A 202 -10.59 -10.63 -1.41
CA GLN A 202 -10.68 -11.04 -2.82
C GLN A 202 -11.89 -10.45 -3.55
N SER A 203 -12.94 -10.07 -2.80
CA SER A 203 -14.14 -9.43 -3.35
C SER A 203 -13.97 -7.94 -3.65
N GLN A 204 -12.83 -7.33 -3.29
CA GLN A 204 -12.60 -5.91 -3.48
C GLN A 204 -12.08 -5.59 -4.87
N SER A 205 -12.64 -4.52 -5.43
CA SER A 205 -12.23 -3.97 -6.72
C SER A 205 -10.94 -3.17 -6.63
N TRP A 206 -10.15 -3.25 -7.69
CA TRP A 206 -8.92 -2.49 -7.85
C TRP A 206 -9.05 -1.32 -8.84
N HIS A 207 -10.24 -1.15 -9.41
CA HIS A 207 -10.60 0.00 -10.23
C HIS A 207 -11.64 0.83 -9.48
N THR A 208 -11.15 1.81 -8.72
CA THR A 208 -11.98 2.60 -7.82
C THR A 208 -12.03 4.07 -8.22
N ASP A 209 -13.20 4.69 -8.00
CA ASP A 209 -13.43 6.10 -8.26
C ASP A 209 -12.51 6.97 -7.41
N ASP A 210 -11.88 7.96 -8.05
CA ASP A 210 -10.83 8.80 -7.46
C ASP A 210 -11.28 9.73 -6.33
N THR A 211 -12.59 9.80 -6.06
CA THR A 211 -13.16 10.62 -4.99
C THR A 211 -13.75 9.77 -3.88
N THR A 212 -14.47 8.72 -4.24
CA THR A 212 -15.29 7.92 -3.30
C THR A 212 -14.61 6.61 -2.90
N GLY A 213 -13.67 6.09 -3.70
CA GLY A 213 -13.12 4.75 -3.51
C GLY A 213 -14.09 3.63 -3.90
N HIS A 214 -15.28 3.94 -4.43
CA HIS A 214 -16.22 2.94 -4.91
C HIS A 214 -15.75 2.28 -6.20
N THR A 215 -16.12 1.01 -6.39
CA THR A 215 -15.88 0.28 -7.64
C THR A 215 -16.46 1.01 -8.85
N ILE A 216 -15.64 1.18 -9.90
CA ILE A 216 -16.09 1.69 -11.20
C ILE A 216 -16.66 0.50 -12.00
N PRO A 217 -17.91 0.55 -12.51
CA PRO A 217 -18.44 -0.50 -13.37
C PRO A 217 -17.86 -0.36 -14.79
N ASP A 218 -16.96 -1.28 -15.21
CA ASP A 218 -16.60 -1.75 -16.58
C ASP A 218 -15.10 -2.19 -16.65
N PRO A 219 -14.63 -2.84 -17.75
CA PRO A 219 -14.57 -4.29 -17.96
C PRO A 219 -13.16 -4.84 -17.72
N THR A 220 -13.03 -6.10 -17.31
CA THR A 220 -11.76 -6.78 -17.03
C THR A 220 -10.99 -6.22 -15.84
N GLU A 221 -11.47 -6.51 -14.63
CA GLU A 221 -10.53 -6.61 -13.51
C GLU A 221 -9.53 -7.72 -13.81
N GLU A 222 -8.25 -7.49 -13.48
CA GLU A 222 -7.28 -8.58 -13.54
C GLU A 222 -7.81 -9.72 -12.65
N PRO A 223 -7.77 -10.98 -13.10
CA PRO A 223 -8.14 -12.09 -12.25
C PRO A 223 -7.28 -12.04 -10.99
N VAL A 224 -7.90 -12.39 -9.87
CA VAL A 224 -7.16 -12.61 -8.62
C VAL A 224 -6.04 -13.61 -8.92
N PRO A 225 -4.76 -13.28 -8.61
CA PRO A 225 -3.67 -14.22 -8.79
C PRO A 225 -3.98 -15.52 -8.05
N ASP A 226 -3.80 -16.67 -8.69
CA ASP A 226 -3.94 -17.98 -8.04
C ASP A 226 -2.54 -18.56 -7.81
N THR A 227 -2.34 -19.21 -6.66
CA THR A 227 -1.13 -19.95 -6.31
C THR A 227 -0.78 -21.07 -7.31
N GLY A 228 -1.75 -21.54 -8.10
CA GLY A 228 -1.59 -22.65 -9.06
C GLY A 228 -1.29 -22.26 -10.52
N SER A 229 -1.36 -20.97 -10.89
CA SER A 229 -1.15 -20.53 -12.28
C SER A 229 -0.34 -19.23 -12.33
N PRO A 230 0.52 -19.03 -13.35
CA PRO A 230 1.14 -17.72 -13.56
C PRO A 230 0.03 -16.66 -13.65
N PRO A 231 0.21 -15.46 -13.06
CA PRO A 231 -0.76 -14.39 -13.21
C PRO A 231 -1.07 -14.22 -14.70
N ALA A 232 -2.35 -14.23 -15.07
CA ALA A 232 -2.74 -13.97 -16.45
C ALA A 232 -2.06 -12.67 -16.89
N GLN A 233 -1.40 -12.69 -18.04
CA GLN A 233 -0.72 -11.51 -18.56
C GLN A 233 -1.79 -10.49 -18.91
N VAL A 234 -1.97 -9.49 -18.05
CA VAL A 234 -3.01 -8.49 -18.23
C VAL A 234 -2.62 -7.62 -19.41
N ASP A 235 -3.57 -7.48 -20.33
CA ASP A 235 -3.52 -6.61 -21.48
C ASP A 235 -3.38 -5.15 -21.00
N GLY A 236 -2.22 -4.53 -21.22
CA GLY A 236 -1.81 -3.26 -20.58
C GLY A 236 -0.29 -3.13 -20.54
N SER A 237 0.41 -3.17 -21.67
CA SER A 237 0.49 -2.18 -22.74
C SER A 237 1.49 -1.05 -22.46
N ILE A 238 1.67 -0.53 -21.25
CA ILE A 238 2.84 0.35 -20.95
C ILE A 238 3.37 0.10 -19.53
N ARG A 239 4.69 0.11 -19.35
CA ARG A 239 5.38 0.13 -18.05
C ARG A 239 6.20 1.42 -17.91
N ILE A 240 6.37 1.90 -16.68
CA ILE A 240 7.34 2.95 -16.37
C ILE A 240 8.67 2.24 -16.10
N ALA A 241 9.64 2.38 -17.00
CA ALA A 241 10.93 1.71 -16.90
C ALA A 241 11.93 2.53 -16.07
N GLY A 242 11.78 3.85 -16.04
CA GLY A 242 12.62 4.70 -15.21
C GLY A 242 12.28 6.17 -15.28
N VAL A 243 12.93 6.95 -14.42
CA VAL A 243 12.78 8.41 -14.32
C VAL A 243 14.15 9.07 -14.12
N VAL A 244 14.35 10.22 -14.75
CA VAL A 244 15.41 11.17 -14.36
C VAL A 244 14.72 12.33 -13.67
N VAL A 245 15.15 12.64 -12.45
CA VAL A 245 14.61 13.72 -11.63
C VAL A 245 15.60 14.88 -11.67
N GLN A 246 15.09 16.10 -11.82
CA GLN A 246 15.93 17.28 -11.79
C GLN A 246 16.49 17.48 -10.39
N THR A 247 17.81 17.64 -10.31
CA THR A 247 18.49 18.08 -9.09
C THR A 247 19.03 19.50 -9.25
N GLU A 248 19.65 20.04 -8.20
CA GLU A 248 20.22 21.40 -8.20
C GLU A 248 21.22 21.66 -9.35
N ASP A 249 21.74 20.61 -9.97
CA ASP A 249 22.64 20.62 -11.12
C ASP A 249 21.98 21.00 -12.46
N GLY A 250 20.65 21.09 -12.52
CA GLY A 250 19.91 21.55 -13.70
C GLY A 250 19.60 20.46 -14.73
N SER A 251 19.67 19.18 -14.37
CA SER A 251 19.21 18.07 -15.22
C SER A 251 17.74 18.22 -15.65
N SER A 252 17.41 17.86 -16.88
CA SER A 252 16.01 17.87 -17.36
C SER A 252 15.29 16.61 -16.92
N GLU A 253 14.07 16.76 -16.40
CA GLU A 253 13.26 15.62 -15.99
C GLU A 253 12.77 14.80 -17.18
N THR A 254 12.85 13.48 -17.04
CA THR A 254 12.32 12.57 -18.07
C THR A 254 11.65 11.36 -17.43
N VAL A 255 10.67 10.79 -18.12
CA VAL A 255 10.11 9.48 -17.80
C VAL A 255 10.32 8.57 -18.99
N THR A 256 10.88 7.39 -18.76
CA THR A 256 11.04 6.36 -19.80
C THR A 256 9.94 5.33 -19.66
N LEU A 257 9.18 5.15 -20.73
CA LEU A 257 8.08 4.19 -20.84
C LEU A 257 8.51 3.01 -21.72
N LEU A 258 8.01 1.80 -21.42
CA LEU A 258 8.18 0.59 -22.22
C LEU A 258 6.82 0.09 -22.70
N ASN A 259 6.67 -0.16 -24.00
CA ASN A 259 5.53 -0.91 -24.53
C ASN A 259 5.80 -2.42 -24.45
N ALA A 260 5.22 -3.07 -23.44
CA ALA A 260 5.35 -4.51 -23.24
C ALA A 260 4.25 -5.33 -23.93
N SER A 261 3.44 -4.72 -24.80
CA SER A 261 2.41 -5.42 -25.59
C SER A 261 2.90 -5.75 -27.01
N ASP A 262 2.03 -6.41 -27.77
CA ASP A 262 2.22 -6.84 -29.14
C ASP A 262 1.72 -5.84 -30.20
N ARG A 263 1.24 -4.66 -29.77
CA ARG A 263 0.68 -3.63 -30.64
C ARG A 263 1.22 -2.24 -30.34
N ALA A 264 1.26 -1.39 -31.36
CA ALA A 264 1.61 0.02 -31.20
C ALA A 264 0.59 0.73 -30.30
N ILE A 265 1.06 1.67 -29.48
CA ILE A 265 0.22 2.42 -28.54
C ILE A 265 0.37 3.90 -28.78
N ASP A 266 -0.74 4.55 -29.10
CA ASP A 266 -0.85 6.00 -29.19
C ASP A 266 -1.16 6.61 -27.82
N LEU A 267 -0.23 7.42 -27.33
CA LEU A 267 -0.30 8.13 -26.06
C LEU A 267 -1.08 9.45 -26.15
N THR A 268 -1.70 9.76 -27.29
CA THR A 268 -2.49 10.99 -27.44
C THR A 268 -3.61 11.08 -26.38
N GLY A 269 -3.56 12.14 -25.58
CA GLY A 269 -4.52 12.40 -24.50
C GLY A 269 -4.16 11.72 -23.18
N TRP A 270 -3.06 10.96 -23.11
CA TRP A 270 -2.56 10.36 -21.88
C TRP A 270 -1.87 11.41 -21.00
N ALA A 271 -1.65 11.07 -19.73
CA ALA A 271 -0.96 11.95 -18.80
C ALA A 271 -0.12 11.18 -17.77
N ILE A 272 0.97 11.82 -17.34
CA ILE A 272 1.75 11.43 -16.16
C ILE A 272 1.33 12.32 -15.00
N ALA A 273 1.21 11.78 -13.80
CA ALA A 273 1.00 12.57 -12.58
C ALA A 273 2.02 12.26 -11.50
N ASN A 274 2.34 13.28 -10.69
CA ASN A 274 3.16 13.14 -9.50
C ASN A 274 2.33 12.83 -8.24
N LYS A 275 2.97 12.65 -7.08
CA LYS A 275 2.30 12.43 -5.77
C LYS A 275 1.34 13.55 -5.37
N ALA A 276 1.59 14.79 -5.82
CA ALA A 276 0.72 15.95 -5.60
C ALA A 276 -0.46 16.02 -6.59
N LYS A 277 -0.65 14.99 -7.42
CA LYS A 277 -1.68 14.91 -8.48
C LYS A 277 -1.55 15.99 -9.56
N GLN A 278 -0.42 16.67 -9.65
CA GLN A 278 -0.13 17.54 -10.80
C GLN A 278 0.03 16.65 -12.03
N LYS A 279 -0.57 17.03 -13.16
CA LYS A 279 -0.58 16.24 -14.40
C LYS A 279 0.25 16.90 -15.49
N HIS A 280 1.02 16.09 -16.20
CA HIS A 280 1.75 16.44 -17.41
C HIS A 280 1.19 15.62 -18.57
N LYS A 281 0.68 16.29 -19.62
CA LYS A 281 0.13 15.61 -20.80
C LYS A 281 1.25 15.05 -21.66
N ILE A 282 1.05 13.84 -22.19
CA ILE A 282 2.01 13.17 -23.07
C ILE A 282 1.35 12.82 -24.41
N HIS A 283 2.17 12.50 -25.40
CA HIS A 283 1.76 12.12 -26.74
C HIS A 283 2.90 11.36 -27.42
N GLY A 284 2.61 10.75 -28.57
CA GLY A 284 3.56 9.91 -29.32
C GLY A 284 3.05 8.48 -29.46
N ILE A 285 3.69 7.72 -30.33
CA ILE A 285 3.39 6.30 -30.55
C ILE A 285 4.59 5.48 -30.11
N ILE A 286 4.37 4.47 -29.27
CA ILE A 286 5.40 3.51 -28.87
C ILE A 286 5.12 2.18 -29.57
N GLU A 287 6.04 1.72 -30.41
CA GLU A 287 5.93 0.43 -31.09
C GLU A 287 6.09 -0.75 -30.11
N PRO A 288 5.62 -1.96 -30.46
CA PRO A 288 5.76 -3.15 -29.62
C PRO A 288 7.22 -3.41 -29.20
N GLY A 289 7.47 -3.59 -27.90
CA GLY A 289 8.79 -3.87 -27.34
C GLY A 289 9.74 -2.66 -27.27
N GLU A 290 9.31 -1.48 -27.70
CA GLU A 290 10.14 -0.27 -27.70
C GLU A 290 10.00 0.56 -26.42
N PHE A 291 11.02 1.39 -26.19
CA PHE A 291 11.03 2.40 -25.15
C PHE A 291 10.82 3.80 -25.75
N MET A 292 10.17 4.68 -24.99
CA MET A 292 10.09 6.10 -25.30
C MET A 292 10.42 6.91 -24.05
N THR A 293 11.42 7.79 -24.18
CA THR A 293 11.78 8.75 -23.12
C THR A 293 11.07 10.08 -23.39
N ILE A 294 10.23 10.48 -22.45
CA ILE A 294 9.39 11.66 -22.54
C ILE A 294 9.99 12.75 -21.65
N PRO A 295 10.33 13.93 -22.19
CA PRO A 295 10.75 15.06 -21.38
C PRO A 295 9.56 15.62 -20.60
N ILE A 296 9.75 15.89 -19.30
CA ILE A 296 8.76 16.53 -18.46
C ILE A 296 9.09 18.02 -18.39
N ALA A 297 8.18 18.84 -18.92
CA ALA A 297 8.35 20.28 -18.97
C ALA A 297 8.00 20.94 -17.61
N GLY A 298 8.78 21.94 -17.24
CA GLY A 298 8.63 22.72 -16.02
C GLY A 298 9.77 22.44 -15.02
N PRO A 299 10.16 23.42 -14.18
CA PRO A 299 11.17 23.17 -13.16
C PRO A 299 10.58 22.28 -12.05
N ALA A 300 11.27 21.19 -11.73
CA ALA A 300 10.99 20.31 -10.59
C ALA A 300 9.54 19.78 -10.50
N PHE A 301 9.03 19.17 -11.58
CA PHE A 301 7.75 18.45 -11.54
C PHE A 301 7.82 17.24 -10.61
N PHE A 302 8.97 16.58 -10.54
CA PHE A 302 9.25 15.50 -9.61
C PHE A 302 10.12 15.97 -8.44
N ARG A 303 9.88 15.40 -7.26
CA ARG A 303 10.63 15.76 -6.05
C ARG A 303 11.93 14.98 -5.95
N ASP A 304 13.03 15.67 -5.66
CA ASP A 304 14.33 15.08 -5.33
C ASP A 304 14.36 14.30 -4.00
N LYS A 305 13.36 14.51 -3.14
CA LYS A 305 13.18 13.79 -1.86
C LYS A 305 12.35 12.51 -1.96
N GLY A 306 12.00 12.09 -3.16
CA GLY A 306 11.10 10.96 -3.43
C GLY A 306 9.70 11.42 -3.85
N ASP A 307 9.12 10.68 -4.79
CA ASP A 307 7.82 10.99 -5.39
C ASP A 307 7.13 9.70 -5.89
N ILE A 308 5.93 9.86 -6.45
CA ILE A 308 5.12 8.82 -7.08
C ILE A 308 4.88 9.25 -8.52
N ILE A 309 5.04 8.33 -9.46
CA ILE A 309 4.77 8.55 -10.88
C ILE A 309 3.58 7.68 -11.24
N THR A 310 2.52 8.28 -11.77
CA THR A 310 1.33 7.54 -12.22
C THR A 310 1.04 7.86 -13.67
N LEU A 311 0.90 6.83 -14.50
CA LEU A 311 0.51 6.94 -15.90
C LEU A 311 -1.00 6.71 -16.04
N PHE A 312 -1.67 7.61 -16.72
CA PHE A 312 -3.09 7.55 -17.02
C PHE A 312 -3.33 7.47 -18.53
N ASP A 313 -4.30 6.67 -18.94
CA ASP A 313 -4.79 6.63 -20.31
C ASP A 313 -5.63 7.88 -20.66
N ARG A 314 -6.09 7.95 -21.91
CA ARG A 314 -6.97 9.02 -22.40
C ARG A 314 -8.33 9.11 -21.69
N LYS A 315 -8.79 8.04 -21.02
CA LYS A 315 -10.02 8.01 -20.23
C LYS A 315 -9.77 8.44 -18.76
N GLY A 316 -8.51 8.63 -18.38
CA GLY A 316 -8.12 8.95 -17.01
C GLY A 316 -7.99 7.72 -16.12
N LEU A 317 -8.00 6.51 -16.68
CA LEU A 317 -7.76 5.28 -15.94
C LEU A 317 -6.26 5.08 -15.75
N LYS A 318 -5.88 4.61 -14.56
CA LYS A 318 -4.49 4.28 -14.25
C LYS A 318 -4.03 3.09 -15.09
N VAL A 319 -2.89 3.23 -15.75
CA VAL A 319 -2.26 2.18 -16.57
C VAL A 319 -1.02 1.61 -15.89
N ALA A 320 -0.19 2.47 -15.30
CA ALA A 320 1.03 2.06 -14.62
C ALA A 320 1.38 3.05 -13.51
N GLY A 321 2.23 2.64 -12.59
CA GLY A 321 2.77 3.56 -11.61
C GLY A 321 4.03 3.01 -10.93
N ALA A 322 4.80 3.93 -10.38
CA ALA A 322 6.05 3.67 -9.68
C ALA A 322 6.23 4.69 -8.55
N SER A 323 7.13 4.40 -7.62
CA SER A 323 7.57 5.36 -6.61
C SER A 323 9.07 5.26 -6.43
N TYR A 324 9.70 6.34 -5.96
CA TYR A 324 11.10 6.32 -5.57
C TYR A 324 11.31 7.14 -4.29
N THR A 325 12.39 6.81 -3.60
CA THR A 325 12.82 7.49 -2.36
C THR A 325 13.95 8.46 -2.66
N LYS A 326 14.21 9.38 -1.73
CA LYS A 326 15.38 10.28 -1.79
C LYS A 326 16.70 9.55 -2.05
N ASN A 327 16.89 8.38 -1.43
CA ASN A 327 18.13 7.62 -1.53
C ASN A 327 18.38 7.03 -2.92
N GLN A 328 17.35 6.97 -3.78
CA GLN A 328 17.47 6.52 -5.17
C GLN A 328 17.79 7.67 -6.13
N VAL A 329 17.65 8.93 -5.70
CA VAL A 329 17.90 10.10 -6.55
C VAL A 329 19.40 10.37 -6.62
N ASN A 330 19.97 10.18 -7.80
CA ASN A 330 21.34 10.56 -8.12
C ASN A 330 21.33 11.58 -9.28
N PRO A 331 22.00 12.73 -9.14
CA PRO A 331 22.04 13.78 -10.16
C PRO A 331 22.40 13.25 -11.56
N GLY A 332 21.51 13.46 -12.53
CA GLY A 332 21.68 13.04 -13.92
C GLY A 332 21.54 11.53 -14.19
N TRP A 333 21.26 10.70 -13.18
CA TRP A 333 21.08 9.26 -13.34
C TRP A 333 19.61 8.90 -13.52
N THR A 334 19.36 7.83 -14.27
CA THR A 334 18.03 7.23 -14.35
C THR A 334 17.80 6.31 -13.15
N ILE A 335 16.73 6.58 -12.41
CA ILE A 335 16.18 5.65 -11.42
C ILE A 335 15.41 4.58 -12.19
N LEU A 336 15.76 3.30 -11.98
CA LEU A 336 15.12 2.15 -12.62
C LEU A 336 14.04 1.56 -11.71
N PHE A 337 12.99 0.98 -12.32
CA PHE A 337 11.86 0.36 -11.63
C PHE A 337 11.68 -1.11 -11.99
#